data_AF-A0A2H0Q832-F1
#
_entry.id   AF-A0A2H0Q832-F1
#
_cell.length_a   1.000
_cell.length_b   1.000
_cell.length_c   1.000
_cell.angle_alpha   90.00
_cell.angle_beta   90.00
_cell.angle_gamma   90.00
#
_symmetry.space_group_name_H-M   'P 1'
#
loop_
_entity.id
_entity.type
_entity.pdbx_description
1 polymer ?
#
loop_
_entity_poly.entity_id
_entity_poly.type
_entity_poly.pdbx_seq_one_letter_code
_entity_poly.pdbx_strand_id
1 'polypeptide(L)'
;MKVENPQSTKLKTMLTNQRNLVAAKEREIEDVKKIYDMKKEDERVLGQKDVIEIKDINQQEILEAVDNKTSRLEDIQKSFKADSERIQKERAILAEQKKLDKDATMALNAIDQDRIIQDGLEKTRSIKDSTNKSVAEIQQQSDFEIQDIAYQTKKKADTQTRLYDSTLADRSREQSLQLGTKDIEHKQQLDNLKMEFARNSRQLSRLNTADKTNKDLAYKKELKTTEDHYNQLLSSKRAQFEEKFTALQAQHEQVISRTEEQLRTQLKALSSDYAKKRDATLAKVDDPFYNLKEIEHKLEDKPDSYLVHINIPEHEAENVVFTGHDRKMKITISRRFTDRVEAEAGKVSENRRSESFSKEFQVTDLVNPKEITKKYEDGVLTYRIAKA
;
A
#
# COMPACT_ATOMS: atom_id res chain seq x y z
N MET A 1 -5.82 9.85 10.71
CA MET A 1 -4.59 9.33 10.07
C MET A 1 -4.35 7.92 10.58
N LYS A 2 -4.54 6.91 9.72
CA LYS A 2 -4.29 5.51 10.11
C LYS A 2 -2.78 5.27 10.03
N VAL A 3 -2.17 5.04 11.18
CA VAL A 3 -0.74 4.74 11.30
C VAL A 3 -0.56 3.28 10.88
N GLU A 4 -0.11 3.05 9.65
CA GLU A 4 0.23 1.71 9.18
C GLU A 4 1.48 1.22 9.92
N ASN A 5 1.34 0.07 10.59
CA ASN A 5 2.39 -0.53 11.40
C ASN A 5 3.57 -1.00 10.49
N PRO A 6 4.80 -0.49 10.66
CA PRO A 6 5.94 -0.76 9.79
C PRO A 6 6.36 -2.24 9.74
N GLN A 7 5.96 -3.06 10.72
CA GLN A 7 6.19 -4.51 10.66
C GLN A 7 5.20 -5.24 9.73
N SER A 8 3.98 -4.72 9.58
CA SER A 8 2.97 -5.27 8.67
C SER A 8 3.35 -5.05 7.20
N THR A 9 3.89 -3.87 6.88
CA THR A 9 4.43 -3.57 5.55
C THR A 9 5.67 -4.42 5.23
N LYS A 10 6.53 -4.72 6.20
CA LYS A 10 7.68 -5.61 6.01
C LYS A 10 7.29 -7.08 5.78
N LEU A 11 6.25 -7.57 6.46
CA LEU A 11 5.71 -8.92 6.26
C LEU A 11 4.97 -9.05 4.93
N LYS A 12 4.20 -8.02 4.55
CA LYS A 12 3.56 -7.95 3.23
C LYS A 12 4.61 -7.95 2.12
N THR A 13 5.67 -7.16 2.24
CA THR A 13 6.76 -7.16 1.24
C THR A 13 7.51 -8.49 1.19
N MET A 14 7.76 -9.16 2.31
CA MET A 14 8.33 -10.53 2.31
C MET A 14 7.40 -11.55 1.66
N LEU A 15 6.10 -11.53 1.95
CA LEU A 15 5.11 -12.41 1.31
C LEU A 15 4.98 -12.12 -0.19
N THR A 16 5.06 -10.85 -0.58
CA THR A 16 5.02 -10.44 -1.99
C THR A 16 6.29 -10.89 -2.70
N ASN A 17 7.46 -10.75 -2.06
CA ASN A 17 8.73 -11.24 -2.58
C ASN A 17 8.77 -12.77 -2.68
N GLN A 18 8.21 -13.49 -1.71
CA GLN A 18 8.16 -14.96 -1.75
C GLN A 18 7.15 -15.46 -2.78
N ARG A 19 6.01 -14.78 -2.96
CA ARG A 19 5.08 -15.04 -4.06
C ARG A 19 5.70 -14.72 -5.42
N ASN A 20 6.45 -13.63 -5.53
CA ASN A 20 7.18 -13.28 -6.75
C ASN A 20 8.30 -14.29 -7.03
N LEU A 21 8.96 -14.84 -6.00
CA LEU A 21 9.95 -15.89 -6.13
C LEU A 21 9.33 -17.22 -6.57
N VAL A 22 8.19 -17.59 -5.98
CA VAL A 22 7.43 -18.79 -6.40
C VAL A 22 6.94 -18.62 -7.83
N ALA A 23 6.34 -17.47 -8.18
CA ALA A 23 5.91 -17.18 -9.55
C ALA A 23 7.09 -17.13 -10.53
N ALA A 24 8.26 -16.63 -10.11
CA ALA A 24 9.47 -16.66 -10.92
C ALA A 24 9.99 -18.09 -11.10
N LYS A 25 9.94 -18.93 -10.07
CA LYS A 25 10.31 -20.35 -10.16
C LYS A 25 9.30 -21.18 -10.94
N GLU A 26 8.01 -20.86 -10.86
CA GLU A 26 6.97 -21.46 -11.69
C GLU A 26 7.16 -21.09 -13.17
N ARG A 27 7.49 -19.83 -13.46
CA ARG A 27 7.88 -19.41 -14.82
C ARG A 27 9.17 -20.08 -15.28
N GLU A 28 10.18 -20.19 -14.40
CA GLU A 28 11.43 -20.91 -14.72
C GLU A 28 11.15 -22.39 -14.99
N ILE A 29 10.24 -23.03 -14.25
CA ILE A 29 9.80 -24.41 -14.53
C ILE A 29 9.04 -24.48 -15.85
N GLU A 30 8.19 -23.51 -16.16
CA GLU A 30 7.46 -23.46 -17.43
C GLU A 30 8.41 -23.22 -18.62
N ASP A 31 9.42 -22.37 -18.45
CA ASP A 31 10.46 -22.12 -19.44
C ASP A 31 11.38 -23.34 -19.61
N VAL A 32 11.74 -24.03 -18.52
CA VAL A 32 12.48 -25.31 -18.58
C VAL A 32 11.65 -26.40 -19.25
N LYS A 33 10.34 -26.46 -19.01
CA LYS A 33 9.44 -27.39 -19.73
C LYS A 33 9.39 -27.05 -21.22
N LYS A 34 9.24 -25.78 -21.58
CA LYS A 34 9.28 -25.34 -22.99
C LYS A 34 10.63 -25.67 -23.64
N ILE A 35 11.75 -25.45 -22.95
CA ILE A 35 13.08 -25.83 -23.44
C ILE A 35 13.20 -27.35 -23.57
N TYR A 36 12.65 -28.13 -22.65
CA TYR A 36 12.66 -29.59 -22.74
C TYR A 36 11.79 -30.09 -23.89
N ASP A 37 10.61 -29.51 -24.10
CA ASP A 37 9.73 -29.83 -25.21
C ASP A 37 10.36 -29.42 -26.55
N MET A 38 11.03 -28.27 -26.61
CA MET A 38 11.84 -27.87 -27.77
C MET A 38 13.00 -28.83 -28.02
N LYS A 39 13.75 -29.24 -26.99
CA LYS A 39 14.83 -30.22 -27.12
C LYS A 39 14.32 -31.60 -27.53
N LYS A 40 13.16 -32.01 -27.04
CA LYS A 40 12.50 -33.26 -27.43
C LYS A 40 12.07 -33.23 -28.90
N GLU A 41 11.58 -32.08 -29.38
CA GLU A 41 11.26 -31.90 -30.79
C GLU A 41 12.53 -31.82 -31.65
N ASP A 42 13.59 -31.15 -31.18
CA ASP A 42 14.90 -31.11 -31.84
C ASP A 42 15.53 -32.52 -31.93
N GLU A 43 15.48 -33.31 -30.86
CA GLU A 43 15.92 -34.71 -30.85
C GLU A 43 15.06 -35.58 -31.77
N ARG A 44 13.75 -35.30 -31.87
CA ARG A 44 12.87 -35.98 -32.82
C ARG A 44 13.20 -35.60 -34.26
N VAL A 45 13.51 -34.34 -34.54
CA VAL A 45 13.94 -33.85 -35.86
C VAL A 45 15.32 -34.41 -36.22
N LEU A 46 16.26 -34.46 -35.27
CA LEU A 46 17.56 -35.12 -35.41
C LEU A 46 17.40 -36.61 -35.69
N GLY A 47 16.58 -37.33 -34.91
CA GLY A 47 16.29 -38.73 -35.16
C GLY A 47 15.60 -38.98 -36.52
N GLN A 48 14.74 -38.07 -36.97
CA GLN A 48 14.17 -38.12 -38.31
C GLN A 48 15.23 -37.88 -39.39
N LYS A 49 16.17 -36.95 -39.15
CA LYS A 49 17.30 -36.68 -40.05
C LYS A 49 18.25 -37.87 -40.14
N ASP A 50 18.58 -38.52 -39.03
CA ASP A 50 19.43 -39.71 -39.00
C ASP A 50 18.75 -40.89 -39.72
N VAL A 51 17.43 -41.05 -39.59
CA VAL A 51 16.67 -42.06 -40.32
C VAL A 51 16.64 -41.76 -41.83
N ILE A 52 16.59 -40.48 -42.23
CA ILE A 52 16.69 -40.09 -43.65
C ILE A 52 18.10 -40.32 -44.17
N GLU A 53 19.13 -39.97 -43.41
CA GLU A 53 20.53 -40.18 -43.78
C GLU A 53 20.86 -41.68 -43.92
N ILE A 54 20.37 -42.53 -43.02
CA ILE A 54 20.49 -43.99 -43.15
C ILE A 54 19.73 -44.50 -44.38
N LYS A 55 18.56 -43.94 -44.70
CA LYS A 55 17.83 -44.29 -45.93
C LYS A 55 18.59 -43.88 -47.18
N ASP A 56 19.19 -42.70 -47.20
CA ASP A 56 20.00 -42.19 -48.31
C ASP A 56 21.28 -43.02 -48.49
N ILE A 57 21.97 -43.38 -47.39
CA ILE A 57 23.13 -44.29 -47.41
C ILE A 57 22.71 -45.66 -47.94
N ASN A 58 21.63 -46.26 -47.42
CA ASN A 58 21.15 -47.55 -47.90
C ASN A 58 20.71 -47.48 -49.37
N GLN A 59 20.10 -46.37 -49.80
CA GLN A 59 19.73 -46.17 -51.20
C GLN A 59 20.96 -46.03 -52.09
N GLN A 60 22.01 -45.35 -51.63
CA GLN A 60 23.28 -45.25 -52.33
C GLN A 60 24.00 -46.60 -52.40
N GLU A 61 24.04 -47.38 -51.32
CA GLU A 61 24.59 -48.74 -51.33
C GLU A 61 23.81 -49.67 -52.27
N ILE A 62 22.48 -49.53 -52.35
CA ILE A 62 21.65 -50.25 -53.31
C ILE A 62 21.99 -49.82 -54.75
N LEU A 63 22.16 -48.52 -55.00
CA LEU A 63 22.54 -48.01 -56.31
C LEU A 63 23.94 -48.49 -56.72
N GLU A 64 24.92 -48.43 -55.82
CA GLU A 64 26.28 -48.95 -56.05
C GLU A 64 26.27 -50.48 -56.27
N ALA A 65 25.44 -51.23 -55.54
CA ALA A 65 25.27 -52.65 -55.75
C ALA A 65 24.59 -52.98 -57.09
N VAL A 66 23.66 -52.13 -57.54
CA VAL A 66 23.04 -52.24 -58.87
C VAL A 66 24.06 -51.92 -59.96
N ASP A 67 24.85 -50.84 -59.81
CA ASP A 67 25.90 -50.45 -60.76
C ASP A 67 27.01 -51.50 -60.86
N ASN A 68 27.41 -52.10 -59.73
CA ASN A 68 28.35 -53.22 -59.73
C ASN A 68 27.77 -54.46 -60.44
N LYS A 69 26.46 -54.72 -60.29
CA LYS A 69 25.80 -55.83 -60.99
C LYS A 69 25.63 -55.55 -62.48
N THR A 70 25.29 -54.32 -62.88
CA THR A 70 25.18 -53.95 -64.30
C THR A 70 26.55 -53.96 -64.96
N SER A 71 27.60 -53.43 -64.32
CA SER A 71 28.99 -53.54 -64.81
C SER A 71 29.42 -55.00 -64.99
N ARG A 72 29.12 -55.86 -64.01
CA ARG A 72 29.42 -57.30 -64.11
C ARG A 72 28.62 -57.98 -65.23
N LEU A 73 27.39 -57.55 -65.47
CA LEU A 73 26.55 -58.07 -66.55
C LEU A 73 27.07 -57.59 -67.92
N GLU A 74 27.53 -56.34 -68.02
CA GLU A 74 28.21 -55.82 -69.22
C GLU A 74 29.53 -56.56 -69.50
N ASP A 75 30.32 -56.87 -68.48
CA ASP A 75 31.55 -57.65 -68.62
C ASP A 75 31.25 -59.07 -69.08
N ILE A 76 30.21 -59.71 -68.54
CA ILE A 76 29.72 -61.01 -69.00
C ILE A 76 29.21 -60.93 -70.45
N GLN A 77 28.53 -59.85 -70.84
CA GLN A 77 28.09 -59.67 -72.22
C GLN A 77 29.27 -59.44 -73.17
N LYS A 78 30.29 -58.68 -72.76
CA LYS A 78 31.52 -58.48 -73.53
C LYS A 78 32.31 -59.77 -73.67
N SER A 79 32.47 -60.54 -72.59
CA SER A 79 33.14 -61.84 -72.64
C SER A 79 32.36 -62.82 -73.51
N PHE A 80 31.03 -62.83 -73.43
CA PHE A 80 30.19 -63.66 -74.29
C PHE A 80 30.30 -63.26 -75.77
N LYS A 81 30.35 -61.96 -76.09
CA LYS A 81 30.60 -61.49 -77.47
C LYS A 81 32.01 -61.88 -77.94
N ALA A 82 33.03 -61.71 -77.11
CA ALA A 82 34.41 -62.08 -77.43
C ALA A 82 34.55 -63.60 -77.64
N ASP A 83 33.90 -64.42 -76.80
CA ASP A 83 33.87 -65.87 -76.94
C ASP A 83 33.08 -66.28 -78.17
N SER A 84 31.96 -65.63 -78.47
CA SER A 84 31.20 -65.85 -79.71
C SER A 84 32.02 -65.50 -80.96
N GLU A 85 32.74 -64.38 -80.95
CA GLU A 85 33.67 -64.00 -82.02
C GLU A 85 34.84 -64.98 -82.13
N ARG A 86 35.37 -65.46 -81.00
CA ARG A 86 36.43 -66.48 -80.99
C ARG A 86 35.93 -67.80 -81.57
N ILE A 87 34.73 -68.22 -81.20
CA ILE A 87 34.07 -69.41 -81.78
C ILE A 87 33.80 -69.19 -83.26
N GLN A 88 33.40 -68.00 -83.71
CA GLN A 88 33.23 -67.70 -85.13
C GLN A 88 34.55 -67.71 -85.89
N LYS A 89 35.63 -67.17 -85.31
CA LYS A 89 36.99 -67.24 -85.86
C LYS A 89 37.49 -68.67 -85.90
N GLU A 90 37.34 -69.45 -84.83
CA GLU A 90 37.68 -70.88 -84.80
C GLU A 90 36.84 -71.66 -85.82
N ARG A 91 35.55 -71.35 -85.99
CA ARG A 91 34.72 -71.94 -87.05
C ARG A 91 35.17 -71.54 -88.44
N ALA A 92 35.60 -70.30 -88.65
CA ALA A 92 36.13 -69.82 -89.92
C ALA A 92 37.47 -70.48 -90.24
N ILE A 93 38.38 -70.57 -89.25
CA ILE A 93 39.65 -71.32 -89.35
C ILE A 93 39.36 -72.78 -89.63
N LEU A 94 38.44 -73.42 -88.90
CA LEU A 94 38.04 -74.81 -89.16
C LEU A 94 37.37 -74.98 -90.52
N ALA A 95 36.64 -73.98 -91.03
CA ALA A 95 36.04 -74.03 -92.36
C ALA A 95 37.08 -73.83 -93.46
N GLU A 96 38.08 -72.97 -93.23
CA GLU A 96 39.23 -72.76 -94.12
C GLU A 96 40.17 -73.96 -94.08
N GLN A 97 40.42 -74.54 -92.91
CA GLN A 97 41.14 -75.78 -92.73
C GLN A 97 40.37 -76.94 -93.34
N LYS A 98 39.04 -76.98 -93.23
CA LYS A 98 38.22 -77.93 -94.00
C LYS A 98 38.24 -77.67 -95.50
N LYS A 99 38.41 -76.43 -95.97
CA LYS A 99 38.62 -76.15 -97.39
C LYS A 99 40.00 -76.60 -97.85
N LEU A 100 41.06 -76.29 -97.10
CA LEU A 100 42.42 -76.77 -97.32
C LEU A 100 42.49 -78.28 -97.26
N ASP A 101 41.83 -78.91 -96.30
CA ASP A 101 41.70 -80.36 -96.18
C ASP A 101 40.84 -80.90 -97.30
N LYS A 102 39.78 -80.21 -97.75
CA LYS A 102 38.97 -80.62 -98.91
C LYS A 102 39.75 -80.48 -100.22
N ASP A 103 40.57 -79.46 -100.37
CA ASP A 103 41.41 -79.22 -101.55
C ASP A 103 42.63 -80.17 -101.54
N ALA A 104 43.20 -80.43 -100.36
CA ALA A 104 44.23 -81.44 -100.15
C ALA A 104 43.68 -82.86 -100.30
N THR A 105 42.46 -83.16 -99.84
CA THR A 105 41.81 -84.47 -100.03
C THR A 105 41.23 -84.63 -101.44
N MET A 106 40.84 -83.55 -102.14
CA MET A 106 40.57 -83.61 -103.59
C MET A 106 41.86 -83.82 -104.40
N ALA A 107 43.02 -83.41 -103.88
CA ALA A 107 44.33 -83.70 -104.46
C ALA A 107 44.93 -85.07 -104.06
N LEU A 108 44.57 -85.62 -102.89
CA LEU A 108 45.12 -86.88 -102.37
C LEU A 108 44.20 -88.10 -102.49
N ASN A 109 42.87 -87.92 -102.65
CA ASN A 109 41.89 -89.01 -102.65
C ASN A 109 41.21 -89.22 -104.02
N ALA A 110 41.96 -89.04 -105.11
CA ALA A 110 41.62 -89.63 -106.41
C ALA A 110 41.99 -91.13 -106.50
N ILE A 111 42.48 -91.76 -105.41
CA ILE A 111 42.78 -93.19 -105.36
C ILE A 111 42.31 -93.77 -104.01
N ASP A 112 41.23 -94.57 -104.10
CA ASP A 112 40.77 -95.61 -103.18
C ASP A 112 40.19 -95.24 -101.81
N GLN A 113 39.17 -94.38 -101.85
CA GLN A 113 38.35 -93.95 -100.72
C GLN A 113 37.22 -94.91 -100.30
N ASP A 114 37.18 -96.15 -100.78
CA ASP A 114 36.09 -97.10 -100.48
C ASP A 114 36.37 -98.08 -99.33
N ARG A 115 37.62 -98.17 -98.84
CA ARG A 115 37.98 -99.13 -97.76
C ARG A 115 38.00 -98.53 -96.35
N ILE A 116 38.09 -97.20 -96.21
CA ILE A 116 38.24 -96.50 -94.92
C ILE A 116 36.87 -96.11 -94.30
N ILE A 117 35.82 -95.99 -95.12
CA ILE A 117 34.49 -95.53 -94.68
C ILE A 117 33.75 -96.61 -93.87
N GLN A 118 33.98 -97.90 -94.14
CA GLN A 118 33.33 -98.98 -93.38
C GLN A 118 33.92 -99.18 -91.97
N ASP A 119 35.25 -99.04 -91.80
CA ASP A 119 35.91 -99.23 -90.49
C ASP A 119 35.72 -98.03 -89.54
N GLY A 120 35.40 -96.86 -90.08
CA GLY A 120 35.07 -95.65 -89.31
C GLY A 120 33.68 -95.69 -88.68
N LEU A 121 32.68 -96.31 -89.31
CA LEU A 121 31.28 -96.26 -88.86
C LEU A 121 30.99 -97.09 -87.60
N GLU A 122 31.77 -98.13 -87.31
CA GLU A 122 31.61 -98.93 -86.09
C GLU A 122 32.21 -98.26 -84.86
N LYS A 123 33.36 -97.57 -85.00
CA LYS A 123 34.01 -96.85 -83.88
C LYS A 123 33.22 -95.61 -83.42
N THR A 124 32.47 -94.95 -84.30
CA THR A 124 31.68 -93.76 -83.93
C THR A 124 30.43 -94.10 -83.11
N ARG A 125 29.87 -95.30 -83.27
CA ARG A 125 28.71 -95.75 -82.48
C ARG A 125 29.10 -96.09 -81.04
N SER A 126 30.22 -96.80 -80.82
CA SER A 126 30.69 -97.12 -79.47
C SER A 126 31.10 -95.88 -78.66
N ILE A 127 31.65 -94.84 -79.31
CA ILE A 127 32.03 -93.59 -78.65
C ILE A 127 30.79 -92.76 -78.27
N LYS A 128 29.75 -92.73 -79.10
CA LYS A 128 28.52 -91.97 -78.82
C LYS A 128 27.78 -92.53 -77.60
N ASP A 129 27.72 -93.84 -77.47
CA ASP A 129 27.03 -94.49 -76.35
C ASP A 129 27.82 -94.39 -75.03
N SER A 130 29.16 -94.42 -75.06
CA SER A 130 29.96 -94.21 -73.84
C SER A 130 29.90 -92.76 -73.35
N THR A 131 29.91 -91.79 -74.27
CA THR A 131 29.93 -90.36 -73.92
C THR A 131 28.60 -89.90 -73.33
N ASN A 132 27.47 -90.38 -73.87
CA ASN A 132 26.16 -90.08 -73.31
C ASN A 132 25.97 -90.67 -71.91
N LYS A 133 26.56 -91.84 -71.63
CA LYS A 133 26.52 -92.46 -70.31
C LYS A 133 27.34 -91.67 -69.28
N SER A 134 28.55 -91.24 -69.65
CA SER A 134 29.38 -90.41 -68.77
C SER A 134 28.80 -89.02 -68.49
N VAL A 135 28.13 -88.41 -69.48
CA VAL A 135 27.44 -87.11 -69.26
C VAL A 135 26.27 -87.24 -68.29
N ALA A 136 25.49 -88.33 -68.39
CA ALA A 136 24.41 -88.60 -67.44
C ALA A 136 24.93 -88.89 -66.01
N GLU A 137 26.03 -89.63 -65.89
CA GLU A 137 26.68 -89.89 -64.59
C GLU A 137 27.23 -88.60 -63.96
N ILE A 138 27.83 -87.70 -64.74
CA ILE A 138 28.33 -86.39 -64.26
C ILE A 138 27.18 -85.49 -63.83
N GLN A 139 26.07 -85.45 -64.57
CA GLN A 139 24.88 -84.68 -64.16
C GLN A 139 24.29 -85.20 -62.85
N GLN A 140 24.20 -86.52 -62.70
CA GLN A 140 23.68 -87.13 -61.47
C GLN A 140 24.59 -86.87 -60.26
N GLN A 141 25.92 -86.91 -60.45
CA GLN A 141 26.88 -86.54 -59.39
C GLN A 141 26.82 -85.06 -59.04
N SER A 142 26.72 -84.18 -60.04
CA SER A 142 26.58 -82.74 -59.83
C SER A 142 25.29 -82.39 -59.07
N ASP A 143 24.17 -83.03 -59.41
CA ASP A 143 22.90 -82.80 -58.72
C ASP A 143 22.96 -83.27 -57.25
N PHE A 144 23.66 -84.38 -56.99
CA PHE A 144 23.89 -84.87 -55.63
C PHE A 144 24.78 -83.92 -54.82
N GLU A 145 25.87 -83.42 -55.40
CA GLU A 145 26.74 -82.44 -54.75
C GLU A 145 26.04 -81.10 -54.48
N ILE A 146 25.23 -80.62 -55.43
CA ILE A 146 24.42 -79.40 -55.26
C ILE A 146 23.41 -79.59 -54.12
N GLN A 147 22.77 -80.75 -54.03
CA GLN A 147 21.85 -81.06 -52.93
C GLN A 147 22.56 -81.15 -51.57
N ASP A 148 23.74 -81.78 -51.50
CA ASP A 148 24.51 -81.84 -50.26
C ASP A 148 24.99 -80.45 -49.82
N ILE A 149 25.53 -79.64 -50.74
CA ILE A 149 25.94 -78.26 -50.46
C ILE A 149 24.74 -77.41 -49.98
N ALA A 150 23.57 -77.53 -50.62
CA ALA A 150 22.36 -76.83 -50.21
C ALA A 150 21.91 -77.25 -48.80
N TYR A 151 21.96 -78.55 -48.50
CA TYR A 151 21.63 -79.08 -47.18
C TYR A 151 22.59 -78.60 -46.09
N GLN A 152 23.90 -78.65 -46.34
CA GLN A 152 24.92 -78.16 -45.40
C GLN A 152 24.81 -76.65 -45.17
N THR A 153 24.53 -75.88 -46.22
CA THR A 153 24.34 -74.42 -46.13
C THR A 153 23.11 -74.09 -45.30
N LYS A 154 21.99 -74.80 -45.52
CA LYS A 154 20.77 -74.65 -44.72
C LYS A 154 21.02 -75.00 -43.25
N LYS A 155 21.70 -76.11 -42.97
CA LYS A 155 22.05 -76.51 -41.60
C LYS A 155 22.90 -75.46 -40.89
N LYS A 156 23.91 -74.89 -41.57
CA LYS A 156 24.74 -73.79 -41.02
C LYS A 156 23.93 -72.53 -40.77
N ALA A 157 23.05 -72.14 -41.70
CA ALA A 157 22.14 -71.02 -41.53
C ALA A 157 21.22 -71.22 -40.31
N ASP A 158 20.58 -72.38 -40.20
CA ASP A 158 19.70 -72.71 -39.06
C ASP A 158 20.45 -72.69 -37.72
N THR A 159 21.70 -73.18 -37.68
CA THR A 159 22.51 -73.10 -36.46
C THR A 159 22.89 -71.66 -36.08
N GLN A 160 23.19 -70.80 -37.05
CA GLN A 160 23.49 -69.39 -36.81
C GLN A 160 22.23 -68.62 -36.35
N THR A 161 21.08 -68.88 -36.96
CA THR A 161 19.81 -68.28 -36.54
C THR A 161 19.47 -68.66 -35.11
N ARG A 162 19.61 -69.95 -34.73
CA ARG A 162 19.36 -70.38 -33.34
C ARG A 162 20.31 -69.74 -32.33
N LEU A 163 21.58 -69.58 -32.68
CA LEU A 163 22.54 -68.88 -31.83
C LEU A 163 22.16 -67.41 -31.67
N TYR A 164 21.82 -66.74 -32.77
CA TYR A 164 21.38 -65.34 -32.74
C TYR A 164 20.12 -65.15 -31.89
N ASP A 165 19.10 -65.99 -32.09
CA ASP A 165 17.87 -65.97 -31.32
C ASP A 165 18.12 -66.17 -29.81
N SER A 166 19.02 -67.12 -29.46
CA SER A 166 19.43 -67.32 -28.06
C SER A 166 20.12 -66.07 -27.49
N THR A 167 21.07 -65.48 -28.22
CA THR A 167 21.76 -64.28 -27.74
C THR A 167 20.84 -63.07 -27.62
N LEU A 168 19.82 -62.97 -28.48
CA LEU A 168 18.84 -61.90 -28.46
C LEU A 168 17.87 -62.07 -27.28
N ALA A 169 17.48 -63.30 -26.96
CA ALA A 169 16.71 -63.62 -25.77
C ALA A 169 17.49 -63.29 -24.49
N ASP A 170 18.78 -63.63 -24.42
CA ASP A 170 19.65 -63.33 -23.28
C ASP A 170 19.83 -61.82 -23.09
N ARG A 171 20.08 -61.06 -24.17
CA ARG A 171 20.16 -59.59 -24.12
C ARG A 171 18.84 -58.95 -23.69
N SER A 172 17.72 -59.45 -24.18
CA SER A 172 16.39 -58.95 -23.79
C SER A 172 16.12 -59.19 -22.30
N ARG A 173 16.52 -60.36 -21.79
CA ARG A 173 16.43 -60.69 -20.37
C ARG A 173 17.33 -59.78 -19.53
N GLU A 174 18.57 -59.57 -19.93
CA GLU A 174 19.50 -58.67 -19.25
C GLU A 174 18.97 -57.23 -19.20
N GLN A 175 18.46 -56.71 -20.32
CA GLN A 175 17.86 -55.39 -20.38
C GLN A 175 16.66 -55.26 -19.43
N SER A 176 15.77 -56.27 -19.39
CA SER A 176 14.63 -56.26 -18.47
C SER A 176 15.06 -56.24 -17.00
N LEU A 177 16.14 -56.94 -16.64
CA LEU A 177 16.70 -56.93 -15.30
C LEU A 177 17.29 -55.56 -14.96
N GLN A 178 18.03 -54.95 -15.88
CA GLN A 178 18.59 -53.61 -15.69
C GLN A 178 17.51 -52.54 -15.54
N LEU A 179 16.42 -52.63 -16.32
CA LEU A 179 15.27 -51.74 -16.17
C LEU A 179 14.60 -51.94 -14.81
N GLY A 180 14.38 -53.20 -14.40
CA GLY A 180 13.82 -53.52 -13.09
C GLY A 180 14.67 -52.98 -11.93
N THR A 181 16.00 -53.09 -12.00
CA THR A 181 16.89 -52.53 -10.96
C THR A 181 16.83 -51.01 -10.92
N LYS A 182 16.84 -50.34 -12.09
CA LYS A 182 16.77 -48.87 -12.16
C LYS A 182 15.43 -48.35 -11.65
N ASP A 183 14.34 -49.06 -11.91
CA ASP A 183 13.02 -48.70 -11.38
C ASP A 183 12.98 -48.79 -9.85
N ILE A 184 13.60 -49.82 -9.27
CA ILE A 184 13.72 -49.97 -7.83
C ILE A 184 14.55 -48.83 -7.23
N GLU A 185 15.69 -48.49 -7.84
CA GLU A 185 16.54 -47.37 -7.41
C GLU A 185 15.80 -46.03 -7.48
N HIS A 186 15.12 -45.75 -8.60
CA HIS A 186 14.31 -44.54 -8.76
C HIS A 186 13.20 -44.44 -7.72
N LYS A 187 12.54 -45.56 -7.41
CA LYS A 187 11.50 -45.60 -6.39
C LYS A 187 12.06 -45.30 -5.01
N GLN A 188 13.21 -45.86 -4.66
CA GLN A 188 13.89 -45.57 -3.39
C GLN A 188 14.31 -44.10 -3.29
N GLN A 189 14.83 -43.51 -4.37
CA GLN A 189 15.16 -42.08 -4.42
C GLN A 189 13.92 -41.20 -4.23
N LEU A 190 12.81 -41.54 -4.89
CA LEU A 190 11.54 -40.84 -4.72
C LEU A 190 11.01 -40.91 -3.29
N ASP A 191 11.10 -42.08 -2.66
CA ASP A 191 10.64 -42.26 -1.29
C ASP A 191 11.53 -41.50 -0.30
N ASN A 192 12.85 -41.49 -0.51
CA ASN A 192 13.77 -40.66 0.28
C ASN A 192 13.44 -39.16 0.14
N LEU A 193 13.22 -38.69 -1.10
CA LEU A 193 12.87 -37.30 -1.36
C LEU A 193 11.53 -36.89 -0.73
N LYS A 194 10.53 -37.79 -0.75
CA LYS A 194 9.25 -37.59 -0.05
C LYS A 194 9.44 -37.51 1.46
N MET A 195 10.27 -38.36 2.04
CA MET A 195 10.57 -38.35 3.47
C MET A 195 11.29 -37.06 3.88
N GLU A 196 12.28 -36.61 3.12
CA GLU A 196 12.97 -35.34 3.36
C GLU A 196 12.01 -34.15 3.23
N PHE A 197 11.18 -34.12 2.20
CA PHE A 197 10.15 -33.10 2.05
C PHE A 197 9.19 -33.07 3.23
N ALA A 198 8.72 -34.24 3.70
CA ALA A 198 7.85 -34.33 4.87
C ALA A 198 8.54 -33.85 6.16
N ARG A 199 9.83 -34.18 6.35
CA ARG A 199 10.63 -33.69 7.48
C ARG A 199 10.80 -32.17 7.43
N ASN A 200 11.17 -31.63 6.29
CA ASN A 200 11.35 -30.19 6.08
C ASN A 200 10.03 -29.43 6.25
N SER A 201 8.92 -29.95 5.72
CA SER A 201 7.60 -29.35 5.88
C SER A 201 7.14 -29.34 7.35
N ARG A 202 7.39 -30.41 8.10
CA ARG A 202 7.13 -30.46 9.55
C ARG A 202 7.99 -29.47 10.32
N GLN A 203 9.27 -29.36 9.99
CA GLN A 203 10.19 -28.40 10.62
C GLN A 203 9.75 -26.97 10.33
N LEU A 204 9.41 -26.66 9.08
CA LEU A 204 8.91 -25.34 8.67
C LEU A 204 7.60 -25.01 9.39
N SER A 205 6.69 -25.98 9.50
CA SER A 205 5.44 -25.81 10.24
C SER A 205 5.69 -25.51 11.72
N ARG A 206 6.63 -26.23 12.35
CA ARG A 206 7.04 -25.97 13.75
C ARG A 206 7.63 -24.58 13.93
N LEU A 207 8.53 -24.16 13.04
CA LEU A 207 9.12 -22.82 13.06
C LEU A 207 8.05 -21.75 12.86
N ASN A 208 7.15 -21.92 11.90
CA ASN A 208 6.04 -21.00 11.67
C ASN A 208 5.10 -20.91 12.89
N THR A 209 4.81 -22.04 13.55
CA THR A 209 4.02 -22.02 14.79
C THR A 209 4.75 -21.31 15.92
N ALA A 210 6.06 -21.56 16.09
CA ALA A 210 6.87 -20.90 17.10
C ALA A 210 6.94 -19.38 16.85
N ASP A 211 7.15 -18.97 15.60
CA ASP A 211 7.15 -17.57 15.17
C ASP A 211 5.79 -16.91 15.41
N LYS A 212 4.69 -17.61 15.10
CA LYS A 212 3.34 -17.12 15.39
C LYS A 212 3.14 -16.93 16.89
N THR A 213 3.50 -17.91 17.72
CA THR A 213 3.39 -17.77 19.17
C THR A 213 4.29 -16.67 19.72
N ASN A 214 5.49 -16.49 19.17
CA ASN A 214 6.41 -15.42 19.57
C ASN A 214 5.86 -14.04 19.18
N LYS A 215 5.27 -13.91 17.99
CA LYS A 215 4.58 -12.69 17.57
C LYS A 215 3.37 -12.39 18.44
N ASP A 216 2.57 -13.40 18.77
CA ASP A 216 1.41 -13.24 19.66
C ASP A 216 1.85 -12.82 21.07
N LEU A 217 2.94 -13.37 21.60
CA LEU A 217 3.52 -12.97 22.88
C LEU A 217 4.07 -11.54 22.84
N ALA A 218 4.79 -11.17 21.77
CA ALA A 218 5.30 -9.82 21.58
C ALA A 218 4.15 -8.81 21.48
N TYR A 219 3.09 -9.13 20.73
CA TYR A 219 1.90 -8.28 20.61
C TYR A 219 1.16 -8.15 21.94
N LYS A 220 0.99 -9.23 22.70
CA LYS A 220 0.40 -9.16 24.05
C LYS A 220 1.23 -8.31 25.00
N LYS A 221 2.56 -8.40 24.92
CA LYS A 221 3.47 -7.56 25.70
C LYS A 221 3.35 -6.09 25.30
N GLU A 222 3.32 -5.81 24.00
CA GLU A 222 3.14 -4.45 23.47
C GLU A 222 1.79 -3.86 23.93
N LEU A 223 0.69 -4.60 23.76
CA LEU A 223 -0.62 -4.21 24.25
C LEU A 223 -0.59 -3.89 25.75
N LYS A 224 -0.03 -4.79 26.57
CA LYS A 224 0.10 -4.54 28.00
C LYS A 224 0.91 -3.27 28.30
N THR A 225 2.04 -3.07 27.63
CA THR A 225 2.83 -1.84 27.82
C THR A 225 2.08 -0.58 27.39
N THR A 226 1.27 -0.65 26.33
CA THR A 226 0.43 0.48 25.90
C THR A 226 -0.71 0.75 26.86
N GLU A 227 -1.34 -0.29 27.42
CA GLU A 227 -2.36 -0.18 28.46
C GLU A 227 -1.78 0.42 29.74
N ASP A 228 -0.61 -0.07 30.19
CA ASP A 228 0.10 0.45 31.36
C ASP A 228 0.46 1.93 31.17
N HIS A 229 0.98 2.30 29.99
CA HIS A 229 1.27 3.69 29.64
C HIS A 229 0.01 4.57 29.62
N TYR A 230 -1.09 4.07 29.04
CA TYR A 230 -2.36 4.80 29.02
C TYR A 230 -2.94 5.00 30.43
N ASN A 231 -2.86 3.97 31.28
CA ASN A 231 -3.27 4.04 32.68
C ASN A 231 -2.40 5.03 33.46
N GLN A 232 -1.09 5.04 33.24
CA GLN A 232 -0.18 6.01 33.84
C GLN A 232 -0.50 7.44 33.38
N LEU A 233 -0.77 7.63 32.08
CA LEU A 233 -1.18 8.92 31.53
C LEU A 233 -2.50 9.38 32.14
N LEU A 234 -3.51 8.52 32.23
CA LEU A 234 -4.79 8.80 32.89
C LEU A 234 -4.61 9.21 34.35
N SER A 235 -3.79 8.47 35.10
CA SER A 235 -3.46 8.79 36.49
C SER A 235 -2.80 10.17 36.59
N SER A 236 -1.81 10.46 35.74
CA SER A 236 -1.14 11.76 35.70
C SER A 236 -2.10 12.90 35.34
N LYS A 237 -3.06 12.66 34.43
CA LYS A 237 -4.06 13.66 34.02
C LYS A 237 -5.07 13.92 35.13
N ARG A 238 -5.48 12.89 35.88
CA ARG A 238 -6.33 13.04 37.06
C ARG A 238 -5.62 13.84 38.15
N ALA A 239 -4.36 13.52 38.45
CA ALA A 239 -3.56 14.28 39.41
C ALA A 239 -3.40 15.76 39.00
N GLN A 240 -3.06 16.02 37.73
CA GLN A 240 -2.97 17.38 37.19
C GLN A 240 -4.31 18.14 37.25
N PHE A 241 -5.42 17.44 37.01
CA PHE A 241 -6.74 18.03 37.10
C PHE A 241 -7.08 18.39 38.56
N GLU A 242 -6.81 17.48 39.50
CA GLU A 242 -7.07 17.68 40.92
C GLU A 242 -6.21 18.83 41.50
N GLU A 243 -4.94 18.92 41.10
CA GLU A 243 -4.06 20.04 41.45
C GLU A 243 -4.60 21.37 40.90
N LYS A 244 -5.01 21.40 39.62
CA LYS A 244 -5.59 22.62 39.03
C LYS A 244 -6.93 22.99 39.65
N PHE A 245 -7.75 22.00 39.97
CA PHE A 245 -9.06 22.20 40.57
C PHE A 245 -8.92 22.77 41.98
N THR A 246 -8.04 22.21 42.81
CA THR A 246 -7.75 22.72 44.16
C THR A 246 -7.14 24.11 44.13
N ALA A 247 -6.20 24.38 43.21
CA ALA A 247 -5.64 25.72 43.02
C ALA A 247 -6.70 26.74 42.58
N LEU A 248 -7.59 26.35 41.65
CA LEU A 248 -8.68 27.19 41.18
C LEU A 248 -9.70 27.48 42.29
N GLN A 249 -10.03 26.47 43.11
CA GLN A 249 -10.92 26.62 44.26
C GLN A 249 -10.32 27.60 45.28
N ALA A 250 -9.02 27.47 45.60
CA ALA A 250 -8.33 28.39 46.49
C ALA A 250 -8.29 29.83 45.93
N GLN A 251 -8.07 30.00 44.62
CA GLN A 251 -8.17 31.31 43.97
C GLN A 251 -9.57 31.91 44.07
N HIS A 252 -10.62 31.12 43.81
CA HIS A 252 -11.99 31.58 43.94
C HIS A 252 -12.33 32.03 45.35
N GLU A 253 -11.92 31.25 46.35
CA GLU A 253 -12.15 31.58 47.76
C GLU A 253 -11.41 32.87 48.16
N GLN A 254 -10.20 33.09 47.64
CA GLN A 254 -9.47 34.35 47.82
C GLN A 254 -10.18 35.54 47.16
N VAL A 255 -10.71 35.37 45.95
CA VAL A 255 -11.48 36.43 45.25
C VAL A 255 -12.75 36.74 46.04
N ILE A 256 -13.51 35.73 46.46
CA ILE A 256 -14.71 35.91 47.28
C ILE A 256 -14.38 36.68 48.56
N SER A 257 -13.35 36.25 49.29
CA SER A 257 -12.92 36.92 50.54
C SER A 257 -12.58 38.39 50.32
N ARG A 258 -11.83 38.71 49.24
CA ARG A 258 -11.50 40.10 48.87
C ARG A 258 -12.73 40.91 48.51
N THR A 259 -13.66 40.33 47.74
CA THR A 259 -14.91 41.00 47.37
C THR A 259 -15.80 41.24 48.59
N GLU A 260 -15.88 40.29 49.52
CA GLU A 260 -16.61 40.46 50.78
C GLU A 260 -16.00 41.58 51.64
N GLU A 261 -14.67 41.66 51.72
CA GLU A 261 -13.98 42.71 52.45
C GLU A 261 -14.21 44.09 51.83
N GLN A 262 -14.13 44.19 50.49
CA GLN A 262 -14.46 45.41 49.76
C GLN A 262 -15.91 45.83 49.98
N LEU A 263 -16.87 44.91 49.86
CA LEU A 263 -18.29 45.17 50.09
C LEU A 263 -18.55 45.60 51.54
N ARG A 264 -17.94 44.94 52.54
CA ARG A 264 -18.04 45.35 53.95
C ARG A 264 -17.50 46.77 54.17
N THR A 265 -16.40 47.11 53.51
CA THR A 265 -15.79 48.43 53.62
C THR A 265 -16.68 49.50 52.99
N GLN A 266 -17.20 49.24 51.79
CA GLN A 266 -18.16 50.11 51.11
C GLN A 266 -19.45 50.28 51.91
N LEU A 267 -19.99 49.21 52.49
CA LEU A 267 -21.21 49.26 53.30
C LEU A 267 -20.99 50.07 54.58
N LYS A 268 -19.84 49.92 55.23
CA LYS A 268 -19.46 50.76 56.39
C LYS A 268 -19.31 52.23 56.00
N ALA A 269 -18.66 52.53 54.88
CA ALA A 269 -18.50 53.90 54.39
C ALA A 269 -19.86 54.52 54.07
N LEU A 270 -20.70 53.81 53.32
CA LEU A 270 -22.05 54.24 52.97
C LEU A 270 -22.92 54.46 54.21
N SER A 271 -22.88 53.54 55.17
CA SER A 271 -23.60 53.67 56.44
C SER A 271 -23.12 54.89 57.24
N SER A 272 -21.80 55.14 57.29
CA SER A 272 -21.23 56.31 57.94
C SER A 272 -21.65 57.60 57.25
N ASP A 273 -21.65 57.64 55.91
CA ASP A 273 -22.05 58.82 55.15
C ASP A 273 -23.53 59.13 55.29
N TYR A 274 -24.40 58.11 55.30
CA TYR A 274 -25.82 58.29 55.62
C TYR A 274 -26.04 58.75 57.06
N ALA A 275 -25.29 58.22 58.03
CA ALA A 275 -25.36 58.70 59.41
C ALA A 275 -24.97 60.18 59.49
N LYS A 276 -23.85 60.59 58.88
CA LYS A 276 -23.43 62.00 58.81
C LYS A 276 -24.46 62.90 58.14
N LYS A 277 -25.02 62.48 57.00
CA LYS A 277 -26.07 63.24 56.28
C LYS A 277 -27.33 63.38 57.12
N ARG A 278 -27.74 62.30 57.81
CA ARG A 278 -28.88 62.33 58.73
C ARG A 278 -28.61 63.26 59.89
N ASP A 279 -27.47 63.15 60.55
CA ASP A 279 -27.11 63.97 61.71
C ASP A 279 -27.00 65.45 61.32
N ALA A 280 -26.45 65.77 60.15
CA ALA A 280 -26.45 67.13 59.60
C ALA A 280 -27.86 67.64 59.27
N THR A 281 -28.75 66.77 58.79
CA THR A 281 -30.16 67.13 58.55
C THR A 281 -30.90 67.37 59.86
N LEU A 282 -30.69 66.54 60.88
CA LEU A 282 -31.27 66.72 62.21
C LEU A 282 -30.78 68.05 62.83
N ALA A 283 -29.48 68.35 62.73
CA ALA A 283 -28.93 69.63 63.19
C ALA A 283 -29.58 70.84 62.49
N LYS A 284 -29.88 70.75 61.18
CA LYS A 284 -30.63 71.80 60.46
C LYS A 284 -32.09 71.90 60.91
N VAL A 285 -32.72 70.78 61.28
CA VAL A 285 -34.12 70.75 61.77
C VAL A 285 -34.23 71.33 63.18
N ASP A 286 -33.20 71.22 64.03
CA ASP A 286 -33.23 71.77 65.39
C ASP A 286 -32.82 73.25 65.46
N ASP A 287 -32.24 73.80 64.39
CA ASP A 287 -31.80 75.19 64.35
C ASP A 287 -33.01 76.15 64.18
N PRO A 288 -33.27 77.04 65.17
CA PRO A 288 -34.38 78.00 65.11
C PRO A 288 -34.37 78.90 63.87
N PHE A 289 -33.20 79.12 63.27
CA PHE A 289 -33.05 79.93 62.07
C PHE A 289 -33.73 79.31 60.84
N TYR A 290 -33.59 77.99 60.65
CA TYR A 290 -34.19 77.25 59.53
C TYR A 290 -35.69 76.98 59.71
N ASN A 291 -36.22 77.21 60.93
CA ASN A 291 -37.64 77.08 61.28
C ASN A 291 -38.33 78.44 61.55
N LEU A 292 -37.94 79.51 60.86
CA LEU A 292 -38.52 80.83 61.10
C LEU A 292 -39.99 80.87 60.66
N LYS A 293 -40.93 80.74 61.61
CA LYS A 293 -42.37 80.83 61.35
C LYS A 293 -42.86 82.27 61.25
N GLU A 294 -42.25 83.19 62.00
CA GLU A 294 -42.64 84.60 62.06
C GLU A 294 -41.43 85.54 62.21
N ILE A 295 -41.51 86.72 61.60
CA ILE A 295 -40.52 87.80 61.77
C ILE A 295 -40.91 88.62 63.00
N GLU A 296 -40.16 88.48 64.08
CA GLU A 296 -40.28 89.35 65.25
C GLU A 296 -39.63 90.70 64.95
N HIS A 297 -40.41 91.77 65.06
CA HIS A 297 -39.93 93.15 64.90
C HIS A 297 -40.39 93.96 66.10
N LYS A 298 -39.55 94.90 66.54
CA LYS A 298 -39.91 95.91 67.54
C LYS A 298 -39.97 97.27 66.85
N LEU A 299 -41.11 97.92 66.94
CA LEU A 299 -41.32 99.27 66.42
C LEU A 299 -41.23 100.26 67.59
N GLU A 300 -40.31 101.20 67.51
CA GLU A 300 -40.20 102.34 68.43
C GLU A 300 -40.58 103.61 67.68
N ASP A 301 -41.57 104.33 68.21
CA ASP A 301 -42.06 105.59 67.64
C ASP A 301 -41.31 106.77 68.26
N LYS A 302 -40.57 107.53 67.46
CA LYS A 302 -39.94 108.80 67.87
C LYS A 302 -40.65 109.97 67.16
N PRO A 303 -40.64 111.18 67.75
CA PRO A 303 -41.34 112.34 67.21
C PRO A 303 -41.10 112.59 65.72
N ASP A 304 -39.85 112.43 65.25
CA ASP A 304 -39.46 112.73 63.86
C ASP A 304 -39.26 111.47 62.99
N SER A 305 -39.23 110.27 63.58
CA SER A 305 -38.89 109.04 62.83
C SER A 305 -39.37 107.77 63.52
N TYR A 306 -39.68 106.74 62.75
CA TYR A 306 -39.86 105.38 63.24
C TYR A 306 -38.54 104.61 63.25
N LEU A 307 -38.30 103.83 64.31
CA LEU A 307 -37.20 102.87 64.38
C LEU A 307 -37.77 101.44 64.40
N VAL A 308 -37.36 100.63 63.43
CA VAL A 308 -37.74 99.22 63.33
C VAL A 308 -36.52 98.36 63.62
N HIS A 309 -36.57 97.60 64.71
CA HIS A 309 -35.52 96.66 65.10
C HIS A 309 -35.92 95.24 64.73
N ILE A 310 -35.03 94.52 64.04
CA ILE A 310 -35.25 93.15 63.59
C ILE A 310 -34.02 92.31 63.98
N ASN A 311 -34.21 91.24 64.75
CA ASN A 311 -33.13 90.35 65.15
C ASN A 311 -32.78 89.40 64.00
N ILE A 312 -31.65 89.62 63.34
CA ILE A 312 -31.22 88.87 62.15
C ILE A 312 -29.69 88.65 62.19
N PRO A 313 -29.19 87.46 61.82
CA PRO A 313 -27.75 87.21 61.69
C PRO A 313 -27.07 88.09 60.63
N GLU A 314 -25.78 88.36 60.80
CA GLU A 314 -25.03 89.31 59.97
C GLU A 314 -25.06 88.96 58.48
N HIS A 315 -24.88 87.67 58.17
CA HIS A 315 -24.87 87.16 56.80
C HIS A 315 -26.22 87.27 56.07
N GLU A 316 -27.32 87.49 56.79
CA GLU A 316 -28.65 87.71 56.21
C GLU A 316 -29.07 89.18 56.17
N ALA A 317 -28.32 90.07 56.83
CA ALA A 317 -28.69 91.48 56.92
C ALA A 317 -28.90 92.10 55.53
N GLU A 318 -28.11 91.72 54.53
CA GLU A 318 -28.22 92.20 53.14
C GLU A 318 -29.51 91.75 52.44
N ASN A 319 -30.05 90.58 52.80
CA ASN A 319 -31.23 89.99 52.16
C ASN A 319 -32.56 90.54 52.70
N VAL A 320 -32.49 91.47 53.66
CA VAL A 320 -33.64 92.14 54.25
C VAL A 320 -33.89 93.46 53.51
N VAL A 321 -35.07 93.55 52.90
CA VAL A 321 -35.54 94.74 52.22
C VAL A 321 -36.70 95.33 53.02
N PHE A 322 -36.57 96.60 53.36
CA PHE A 322 -37.61 97.36 54.04
C PHE A 322 -38.21 98.37 53.07
N THR A 323 -39.53 98.40 52.97
CA THR A 323 -40.26 99.36 52.14
C THR A 323 -41.39 99.97 52.94
N GLY A 324 -41.49 101.30 52.95
CA GLY A 324 -42.63 102.03 53.51
C GLY A 324 -43.45 102.69 52.39
N HIS A 325 -44.77 102.63 52.48
CA HIS A 325 -45.66 103.37 51.59
C HIS A 325 -46.89 103.84 52.39
N ASP A 326 -47.19 105.13 52.34
CA ASP A 326 -48.24 105.76 53.14
C ASP A 326 -48.12 105.42 54.63
N ARG A 327 -49.14 104.74 55.18
CA ARG A 327 -49.22 104.26 56.58
C ARG A 327 -48.88 102.78 56.71
N LYS A 328 -48.20 102.19 55.73
CA LYS A 328 -47.87 100.77 55.68
C LYS A 328 -46.37 100.59 55.59
N MET A 329 -45.85 99.74 56.45
CA MET A 329 -44.47 99.29 56.44
C MET A 329 -44.44 97.81 56.10
N LYS A 330 -43.56 97.43 55.17
CA LYS A 330 -43.38 96.05 54.72
C LYS A 330 -41.92 95.66 54.85
N ILE A 331 -41.68 94.62 55.63
CA ILE A 331 -40.39 93.92 55.72
C ILE A 331 -40.48 92.72 54.77
N THR A 332 -39.52 92.60 53.86
CA THR A 332 -39.36 91.41 53.01
C THR A 332 -37.99 90.80 53.27
N ILE A 333 -37.95 89.52 53.60
CA ILE A 333 -36.72 88.74 53.76
C ILE A 333 -36.71 87.70 52.67
N SER A 334 -35.69 87.72 51.80
CA SER A 334 -35.53 86.75 50.72
C SER A 334 -34.36 85.81 51.00
N ARG A 335 -34.65 84.57 51.36
CA ARG A 335 -33.64 83.54 51.66
C ARG A 335 -33.37 82.69 50.42
N ARG A 336 -32.09 82.39 50.17
CA ARG A 336 -31.67 81.48 49.10
C ARG A 336 -31.00 80.26 49.72
N PHE A 337 -31.66 79.12 49.62
CA PHE A 337 -31.09 77.83 49.98
C PHE A 337 -30.42 77.22 48.75
N THR A 338 -29.11 77.01 48.87
CA THR A 338 -28.32 76.24 47.91
C THR A 338 -27.84 75.00 48.64
N ASP A 339 -28.48 73.85 48.38
CA ASP A 339 -27.98 72.57 48.87
C ASP A 339 -27.27 71.86 47.72
N ARG A 340 -25.95 71.70 47.86
CA ARG A 340 -25.10 71.04 46.89
C ARG A 340 -24.82 69.63 47.40
N VAL A 341 -25.49 68.64 46.82
CA VAL A 341 -25.23 67.24 47.13
C VAL A 341 -24.36 66.66 46.01
N GLU A 342 -23.11 66.38 46.35
CA GLU A 342 -22.22 65.63 45.47
C GLU A 342 -22.57 64.14 45.58
N ALA A 343 -23.09 63.56 44.49
CA ALA A 343 -23.35 62.14 44.38
C ALA A 343 -22.14 61.43 43.76
N GLU A 344 -21.93 60.16 44.11
CA GLU A 344 -20.90 59.32 43.49
C GLU A 344 -21.15 59.22 41.97
N ALA A 345 -20.05 59.27 41.20
CA ALA A 345 -19.98 59.43 39.73
C ALA A 345 -19.93 60.88 39.17
N GLY A 346 -19.51 61.86 39.98
CA GLY A 346 -19.19 63.22 39.49
C GLY A 346 -20.42 64.04 39.07
N LYS A 347 -21.63 63.56 39.38
CA LYS A 347 -22.88 64.31 39.18
C LYS A 347 -23.16 65.13 40.43
N VAL A 348 -23.09 66.45 40.27
CA VAL A 348 -23.50 67.41 41.30
C VAL A 348 -24.99 67.68 41.13
N SER A 349 -25.80 67.33 42.13
CA SER A 349 -27.19 67.75 42.19
C SER A 349 -27.26 69.01 43.05
N GLU A 350 -27.63 70.12 42.43
CA GLU A 350 -27.82 71.40 43.12
C GLU A 350 -29.32 71.64 43.27
N ASN A 351 -29.79 71.65 44.52
CA ASN A 351 -31.16 72.05 44.82
C ASN A 351 -31.15 73.53 45.23
N ARG A 352 -31.78 74.36 44.39
CA ARG A 352 -31.96 75.79 44.66
C ARG A 352 -33.41 76.02 45.08
N ARG A 353 -33.61 76.37 46.35
CA ARG A 353 -34.92 76.79 46.87
C ARG A 353 -34.81 78.23 47.35
N SER A 354 -35.70 79.10 46.88
CA SER A 354 -35.81 80.46 47.40
C SER A 354 -37.10 80.58 48.22
N GLU A 355 -37.00 81.12 49.42
CA GLU A 355 -38.16 81.42 50.27
C GLU A 355 -38.22 82.93 50.52
N SER A 356 -39.40 83.51 50.38
CA SER A 356 -39.62 84.94 50.63
C SER A 356 -40.67 85.08 51.71
N PHE A 357 -40.28 85.70 52.82
CA PHE A 357 -41.18 86.05 53.92
C PHE A 357 -41.44 87.55 53.86
N SER A 358 -42.71 87.94 53.83
CA SER A 358 -43.09 89.34 53.92
C SER A 358 -44.03 89.58 55.09
N LYS A 359 -43.70 90.54 55.94
CA LYS A 359 -44.56 91.01 57.04
C LYS A 359 -44.92 92.46 56.78
N GLU A 360 -46.21 92.74 56.73
CA GLU A 360 -46.77 94.09 56.58
C GLU A 360 -47.43 94.48 57.90
N PHE A 361 -47.20 95.72 58.34
CA PHE A 361 -47.85 96.29 59.50
C PHE A 361 -48.16 97.78 59.26
N GLN A 362 -49.15 98.29 59.97
CA GLN A 362 -49.62 99.68 59.81
C GLN A 362 -48.98 100.59 60.87
N VAL A 363 -48.77 101.85 60.50
CA VAL A 363 -48.24 102.91 61.36
C VAL A 363 -49.16 104.13 61.35
N THR A 364 -49.08 104.95 62.39
CA THR A 364 -50.01 106.08 62.60
C THR A 364 -49.77 107.22 61.61
N ASP A 365 -48.51 107.58 61.38
CA ASP A 365 -48.12 108.71 60.55
C ASP A 365 -47.70 108.28 59.15
N LEU A 366 -47.71 109.23 58.20
CA LEU A 366 -47.22 108.98 56.86
C LEU A 366 -45.70 108.83 56.89
N VAL A 367 -45.22 107.84 56.14
CA VAL A 367 -43.80 107.47 56.11
C VAL A 367 -43.17 108.01 54.83
N ASN A 368 -41.98 108.61 54.92
CA ASN A 368 -41.23 109.03 53.74
C ASN A 368 -40.36 107.87 53.20
N PRO A 369 -40.66 107.30 52.00
CA PRO A 369 -39.91 106.17 51.44
C PRO A 369 -38.48 106.52 51.01
N LYS A 370 -38.16 107.81 50.83
CA LYS A 370 -36.86 108.26 50.32
C LYS A 370 -35.80 108.36 51.42
N GLU A 371 -36.21 108.42 52.68
CA GLU A 371 -35.33 108.65 53.84
C GLU A 371 -35.32 107.45 54.79
N ILE A 372 -34.99 106.28 54.23
CA ILE A 372 -34.80 105.04 54.99
C ILE A 372 -33.29 104.82 55.16
N THR A 373 -32.81 104.86 56.41
CA THR A 373 -31.42 104.54 56.74
C THR A 373 -31.36 103.21 57.49
N LYS A 374 -30.36 102.38 57.12
CA LYS A 374 -30.17 101.03 57.65
C LYS A 374 -28.89 100.99 58.47
N LYS A 375 -28.95 100.45 59.69
CA LYS A 375 -27.80 100.23 60.57
C LYS A 375 -27.86 98.82 61.17
N TYR A 376 -26.74 98.11 61.16
CA TYR A 376 -26.63 96.78 61.75
C TYR A 376 -25.64 96.81 62.91
N GLU A 377 -26.09 96.48 64.12
CA GLU A 377 -25.26 96.41 65.32
C GLU A 377 -25.71 95.23 66.19
N ASP A 378 -24.76 94.43 66.68
CA ASP A 378 -24.96 93.37 67.68
C ASP A 378 -26.12 92.39 67.40
N GLY A 379 -26.27 91.93 66.16
CA GLY A 379 -27.34 90.98 65.81
C GLY A 379 -28.70 91.62 65.52
N VAL A 380 -28.79 92.95 65.60
CA VAL A 380 -30.04 93.70 65.42
C VAL A 380 -29.91 94.64 64.23
N LEU A 381 -30.77 94.42 63.25
CA LEU A 381 -30.92 95.29 62.10
C LEU A 381 -31.94 96.39 62.41
N THR A 382 -31.47 97.64 62.39
CA THR A 382 -32.29 98.82 62.69
C THR A 382 -32.53 99.63 61.42
N TYR A 383 -33.80 99.83 61.08
CA TYR A 383 -34.22 100.78 60.05
C TYR A 383 -34.74 102.04 60.71
N ARG A 384 -34.20 103.20 60.34
CA ARG A 384 -34.74 104.51 60.71
C ARG A 384 -35.45 105.10 59.51
N ILE A 385 -36.73 105.42 59.69
CA ILE A 385 -37.56 106.01 58.65
C ILE A 385 -38.14 107.34 59.12
N ALA A 386 -37.90 108.41 58.35
CA ALA A 386 -38.46 109.72 58.66
C ALA A 386 -39.98 109.75 58.49
N LYS A 387 -40.67 110.47 59.38
CA LYS A 387 -42.09 110.82 59.22
C LYS A 387 -42.21 111.95 58.19
N ALA A 388 -43.29 111.91 57.39
CA ALA A 388 -43.55 112.89 56.35
C ALA A 388 -44.21 114.18 56.87
#